data_AF-A0A060BRE5-F1
#
_entry.id   AF-A0A060BRE5-F1
#
_cell.length_a   1.000
_cell.length_b   1.000
_cell.length_c   1.000
_cell.angle_alpha   90.00
_cell.angle_beta   90.00
_cell.angle_gamma   90.00
#
_symmetry.space_group_name_H-M   'P 1'
#
loop_
_entity.id
_entity.type
_entity.pdbx_description
1 polymer ?
#
loop_
_entity_poly.entity_id
_entity_poly.type
_entity_poly.pdbx_seq_one_letter_code
_entity_poly.pdbx_strand_id
1 'polypeptide(L)'
;MSSDNLFSWSCDEKIGTIDQNGVFVANSRGGVSGNIFVNYNGKGTYIPVKVGKAENLFTDTSGHWAETYIETLASKGVVNGMGNKKFLPEQKVTRAQFLTMLSKTVSGLDVSKSAAA
;
A
#
# COMPACT_ATOMS: atom_id res chain seq x y z
N MET A 1 39.53 9.68 -11.45
CA MET A 1 38.07 9.48 -11.46
C MET A 1 37.80 8.26 -10.59
N SER A 2 37.04 8.43 -9.52
CA SER A 2 36.80 7.34 -8.56
C SER A 2 35.93 6.28 -9.23
N SER A 3 36.48 5.07 -9.36
CA SER A 3 35.86 3.86 -9.90
C SER A 3 35.31 3.02 -8.76
N ASP A 4 34.58 3.65 -7.86
CA ASP A 4 34.10 2.99 -6.65
C ASP A 4 32.84 2.22 -7.02
N ASN A 5 33.04 1.00 -7.52
CA ASN A 5 32.01 -0.01 -7.81
C ASN A 5 31.34 -0.56 -6.53
N LEU A 6 31.34 0.25 -5.46
CA LEU A 6 30.92 -0.10 -4.12
C LEU A 6 29.41 -0.12 -3.99
N PHE A 7 28.69 0.59 -4.86
CA PHE A 7 27.24 0.68 -4.83
C PHE A 7 26.63 -0.13 -5.97
N SER A 8 25.76 -1.08 -5.64
CA SER A 8 25.00 -1.85 -6.62
C SER A 8 23.54 -1.94 -6.21
N TRP A 9 22.66 -2.04 -7.21
CA TRP A 9 21.23 -2.22 -7.02
C TRP A 9 20.72 -3.31 -7.94
N SER A 10 19.66 -3.98 -7.50
CA SER A 10 18.91 -4.95 -8.31
C SER A 10 17.49 -5.06 -7.78
N CYS A 11 16.61 -5.74 -8.49
CA CYS A 11 15.26 -6.04 -8.01
C CYS A 11 14.87 -7.47 -8.37
N ASP A 12 13.88 -8.04 -7.67
CA ASP A 12 13.28 -9.29 -8.12
C ASP A 12 12.71 -9.12 -9.53
N GLU A 13 13.03 -10.04 -10.46
CA GLU A 13 12.58 -9.98 -11.87
C GLU A 13 11.05 -9.91 -12.01
N LYS A 14 10.34 -10.48 -11.04
CA LYS A 14 8.88 -10.47 -10.97
C LYS A 14 8.28 -9.10 -10.69
N ILE A 15 9.03 -8.12 -10.16
CA ILE A 15 8.51 -6.75 -9.93
C ILE A 15 8.90 -5.78 -11.04
N GLY A 16 9.99 -6.04 -11.77
CA GLY A 16 10.42 -5.13 -12.82
C GLY A 16 11.90 -5.25 -13.14
N THR A 17 12.45 -4.17 -13.69
CA THR A 17 13.88 -4.03 -13.97
C THR A 17 14.40 -2.72 -13.38
N ILE A 18 15.71 -2.67 -13.09
CA ILE A 18 16.40 -1.43 -12.75
C ILE A 18 17.52 -1.21 -13.77
N ASP A 19 17.60 -0.01 -14.33
CA ASP A 19 18.64 0.34 -15.30
C ASP A 19 19.97 0.72 -14.65
N GLN A 20 20.97 1.04 -15.48
CA GLN A 20 22.30 1.49 -15.05
C GLN A 20 22.33 2.86 -14.34
N ASN A 21 21.22 3.58 -14.31
CA ASN A 21 21.08 4.85 -13.59
C ASN A 21 20.30 4.68 -12.27
N GLY A 22 19.88 3.46 -11.94
CA GLY A 22 19.10 3.18 -10.74
C GLY A 22 17.60 3.47 -10.91
N VAL A 23 17.14 3.70 -12.15
CA VAL A 23 15.72 3.92 -12.43
C VAL A 23 15.01 2.58 -12.44
N PHE A 24 14.09 2.41 -11.49
CA PHE A 24 13.20 1.26 -11.42
C PHE A 24 12.03 1.41 -12.40
N VAL A 25 11.81 0.39 -13.22
CA VAL A 25 10.66 0.26 -14.10
C VAL A 25 9.85 -0.96 -13.68
N ALA A 26 8.67 -0.70 -13.14
CA ALA A 26 7.70 -1.72 -12.77
C ALA A 26 7.24 -2.52 -14.00
N ASN A 27 7.04 -3.83 -13.83
CA ASN A 27 6.40 -4.62 -14.86
C ASN A 27 4.88 -4.35 -14.94
N SER A 28 4.26 -4.73 -16.05
CA SER A 28 2.81 -4.50 -16.28
C SER A 28 1.90 -5.49 -15.54
N ARG A 29 2.44 -6.37 -14.67
CA ARG A 29 1.63 -7.38 -13.96
C ARG A 29 1.14 -6.82 -12.63
N GLY A 30 -0.18 -6.71 -12.50
CA GLY A 30 -0.86 -6.36 -11.25
C GLY A 30 -0.59 -7.36 -10.13
N GLY A 31 -0.50 -6.88 -8.89
CA GLY A 31 -0.51 -7.71 -7.69
C GLY A 31 0.83 -8.36 -7.32
N VAL A 32 1.91 -8.11 -8.05
CA VAL A 32 3.20 -8.77 -7.77
C VAL A 32 3.95 -8.07 -6.65
N SER A 33 4.44 -8.85 -5.68
CA SER A 33 5.27 -8.34 -4.58
C SER A 33 6.69 -8.91 -4.68
N GLY A 34 7.68 -8.07 -4.38
CA GLY A 34 9.09 -8.42 -4.40
C GLY A 34 9.94 -7.35 -3.74
N ASN A 35 11.25 -7.46 -3.87
CA ASN A 35 12.19 -6.58 -3.20
C ASN A 35 13.10 -5.87 -4.22
N ILE A 36 13.42 -4.62 -3.92
CA ILE A 36 14.57 -3.92 -4.49
C ILE A 36 15.72 -4.10 -3.51
N PHE A 37 16.86 -4.59 -4.00
CA PHE A 37 18.08 -4.79 -3.24
C PHE A 37 19.05 -3.64 -3.52
N VAL A 38 19.65 -3.10 -2.46
CA VAL A 38 20.70 -2.09 -2.53
C VAL A 38 21.88 -2.59 -1.73
N ASN A 39 23.06 -2.60 -2.31
CA ASN A 39 24.31 -2.98 -1.65
C ASN A 39 25.28 -1.82 -1.70
N TYR A 40 25.89 -1.51 -0.56
CA TYR A 40 27.03 -0.60 -0.47
C TYR A 40 28.18 -1.28 0.29
N ASN A 41 29.32 -1.47 -0.36
CA ASN A 41 30.54 -2.00 0.25
C ASN A 41 30.31 -3.33 1.01
N GLY A 42 29.56 -4.25 0.40
CA GLY A 42 29.22 -5.56 0.98
C GLY A 42 28.07 -5.52 1.99
N LYS A 43 27.54 -4.35 2.34
CA LYS A 43 26.36 -4.20 3.21
C LYS A 43 25.11 -4.03 2.35
N GLY A 44 24.30 -5.08 2.30
CA GLY A 44 23.03 -5.10 1.59
C GLY A 44 21.85 -4.73 2.49
N THR A 45 20.87 -4.03 1.92
CA THR A 45 19.52 -3.88 2.46
C THR A 45 18.50 -4.07 1.34
N TYR A 46 17.22 -4.16 1.69
CA TYR A 46 16.15 -4.28 0.71
C TYR A 46 14.95 -3.40 1.03
N ILE A 47 14.22 -3.03 0.00
CA ILE A 47 12.97 -2.28 0.05
C ILE A 47 11.86 -3.18 -0.50
N PRO A 48 10.84 -3.53 0.29
CA PRO A 48 9.70 -4.27 -0.21
C PRO A 48 8.87 -3.39 -1.15
N VAL A 49 8.54 -3.91 -2.33
CA VAL A 49 7.78 -3.23 -3.39
C VAL A 49 6.62 -4.10 -3.84
N LYS A 50 5.45 -3.47 -4.00
CA LYS A 50 4.26 -4.08 -4.60
C LYS A 50 3.96 -3.36 -5.91
N VAL A 51 3.86 -4.12 -6.99
CA VAL A 51 3.69 -3.62 -8.35
C VAL A 51 2.28 -3.85 -8.86
N GLY A 52 1.76 -2.80 -9.49
CA GLY A 52 0.45 -2.74 -10.12
C GLY A 52 -0.71 -2.43 -9.17
N LYS A 53 -1.93 -2.43 -9.75
CA LYS A 53 -3.16 -2.08 -9.03
C LYS A 53 -3.29 -2.97 -7.78
N ALA A 54 -3.66 -2.37 -6.65
CA ALA A 54 -4.03 -3.16 -5.49
C ALA A 54 -5.12 -4.16 -5.93
N GLU A 55 -4.93 -5.44 -5.60
CA GLU A 55 -5.97 -6.45 -5.79
C GLU A 55 -7.28 -5.89 -5.24
N ASN A 56 -8.36 -5.95 -6.04
CA ASN A 56 -9.62 -5.41 -5.59
C ASN A 56 -10.12 -6.24 -4.41
N LEU A 57 -9.98 -5.64 -3.22
CA LEU A 57 -10.31 -6.28 -1.95
C LEU A 57 -11.82 -6.50 -1.83
N PHE A 58 -12.63 -5.74 -2.57
CA PHE A 58 -14.08 -5.78 -2.48
C PHE A 58 -14.73 -5.83 -3.87
N THR A 59 -15.48 -6.90 -4.13
CA THR A 59 -16.10 -7.13 -5.44
C THR A 59 -17.12 -6.06 -5.81
N ASP A 60 -17.72 -5.41 -4.81
CA ASP A 60 -18.73 -4.35 -4.97
C ASP A 60 -18.14 -2.94 -5.13
N THR A 61 -16.82 -2.78 -5.06
CA THR A 61 -16.14 -1.52 -5.36
C THR A 61 -15.54 -1.48 -6.76
N SER A 62 -15.61 -2.57 -7.52
CA SER A 62 -15.05 -2.64 -8.88
C SER A 62 -15.69 -1.60 -9.81
N GLY A 63 -14.91 -0.66 -10.33
CA GLY A 63 -15.38 0.42 -11.21
C GLY A 63 -16.06 1.58 -10.48
N HIS A 64 -16.09 1.55 -9.14
CA HIS A 64 -16.59 2.66 -8.34
C HIS A 64 -15.49 3.71 -8.17
N TRP A 65 -15.84 5.01 -8.18
CA TRP A 65 -14.85 6.09 -8.02
C TRP A 65 -14.02 5.97 -6.72
N ALA A 66 -14.63 5.40 -5.69
CA ALA A 66 -14.01 5.21 -4.37
C ALA A 66 -13.11 3.96 -4.28
N GLU A 67 -13.05 3.11 -5.31
CA GLU A 67 -12.32 1.83 -5.31
C GLU A 67 -10.89 1.98 -4.78
N THR A 68 -10.09 2.83 -5.42
CA THR A 68 -8.68 3.05 -5.07
C THR A 68 -8.52 3.59 -3.64
N TYR A 69 -9.43 4.45 -3.19
CA TYR A 69 -9.37 5.03 -1.84
C TYR A 69 -9.69 3.98 -0.78
N ILE A 70 -10.72 3.18 -1.01
CA ILE A 70 -11.15 2.10 -0.14
C ILE A 70 -10.04 1.05 -0.04
N GLU A 71 -9.46 0.63 -1.16
CA GLU A 71 -8.35 -0.31 -1.20
C GLU A 71 -7.11 0.19 -0.44
N THR A 72 -6.78 1.47 -0.61
CA THR A 72 -5.65 2.10 0.08
C THR A 72 -5.86 2.12 1.59
N LEU A 73 -7.07 2.50 2.04
CA LEU A 73 -7.41 2.53 3.45
C LEU A 73 -7.50 1.12 4.05
N ALA A 74 -8.00 0.15 3.30
CA ALA A 74 -8.09 -1.24 3.73
C ALA A 74 -6.70 -1.88 3.85
N SER A 75 -5.81 -1.60 2.90
CA SER A 75 -4.41 -2.03 2.95
C SER A 75 -3.65 -1.46 4.15
N LYS A 76 -4.06 -0.29 4.66
CA LYS A 76 -3.53 0.32 5.88
C LYS A 76 -4.25 -0.14 7.16
N GLY A 77 -5.23 -1.03 7.08
CA GLY A 77 -6.03 -1.50 8.22
C GLY A 77 -7.00 -0.44 8.80
N VAL A 78 -7.18 0.68 8.10
CA VAL A 78 -8.08 1.77 8.52
C VAL A 78 -9.53 1.33 8.38
N VAL A 79 -9.89 0.77 7.22
CA VAL A 79 -11.24 0.29 6.94
C VAL A 79 -11.26 -1.22 6.75
N ASN A 80 -12.35 -1.85 7.17
CA ASN A 80 -12.59 -3.27 6.98
C ASN A 80 -13.87 -3.44 6.18
N GLY A 81 -13.92 -4.48 5.33
CA GLY A 81 -15.16 -4.84 4.66
C GLY A 81 -16.20 -5.42 5.61
N MET A 82 -17.41 -5.55 5.11
CA MET A 82 -18.57 -6.08 5.83
C MET A 82 -18.68 -7.61 5.74
N GLY A 83 -17.64 -8.29 5.23
CA GLY A 83 -17.64 -9.72 4.94
C GLY A 83 -18.00 -10.04 3.48
N ASN A 84 -17.85 -11.31 3.08
CA ASN A 84 -18.16 -11.79 1.72
C ASN A 84 -17.51 -10.98 0.58
N LYS A 85 -16.30 -10.43 0.80
CA LYS A 85 -15.61 -9.52 -0.13
C LYS A 85 -16.44 -8.28 -0.52
N LYS A 86 -17.24 -7.73 0.41
CA LYS A 86 -18.02 -6.51 0.19
C LYS A 86 -17.61 -5.37 1.10
N PHE A 87 -17.66 -4.14 0.60
CA PHE A 87 -17.45 -2.91 1.35
C PHE A 87 -18.72 -2.08 1.53
N LEU A 88 -19.65 -2.14 0.57
CA LEU A 88 -20.89 -1.36 0.49
C LEU A 88 -20.62 0.15 0.43
N PRO A 89 -19.93 0.66 -0.62
CA PRO A 89 -19.52 2.07 -0.70
C PRO A 89 -20.68 3.07 -0.69
N GLU A 90 -21.87 2.65 -1.12
CA GLU A 90 -23.10 3.46 -1.15
C GLU A 90 -23.86 3.46 0.19
N GLN A 91 -23.46 2.62 1.14
CA GLN A 91 -24.14 2.56 2.43
C GLN A 91 -23.79 3.76 3.30
N LYS A 92 -24.81 4.31 3.96
CA LYS A 92 -24.60 5.40 4.93
C LYS A 92 -23.68 4.95 6.06
N VAL A 93 -22.63 5.72 6.29
CA VAL A 93 -21.70 5.56 7.40
C VAL A 93 -22.29 6.25 8.64
N THR A 94 -22.26 5.57 9.79
CA THR A 94 -22.66 6.15 11.08
C THR A 94 -21.55 7.06 11.63
N ARG A 95 -21.91 8.03 12.49
CA ARG A 95 -20.92 8.91 13.15
C ARG A 95 -19.83 8.10 13.88
N ALA A 96 -20.20 7.01 14.56
CA ALA A 96 -19.25 6.14 15.26
C ALA A 96 -18.27 5.45 14.29
N GLN A 97 -18.75 4.97 13.14
CA GLN A 97 -17.88 4.37 12.11
C GLN A 97 -16.92 5.39 11.50
N PHE A 98 -17.40 6.61 11.23
CA PHE A 98 -16.55 7.71 10.75
C PHE A 98 -15.43 8.03 11.74
N LEU A 99 -15.75 8.19 13.02
CA LEU A 99 -14.77 8.48 14.06
C LEU A 99 -13.76 7.34 14.25
N THR A 100 -14.19 6.09 14.11
CA THR A 100 -13.30 4.91 14.16
C THR A 100 -12.31 4.91 12.99
N MET A 101 -12.74 5.31 11.79
CA MET A 101 -11.82 5.46 10.65
C MET A 101 -10.82 6.58 10.92
N LEU A 102 -11.29 7.72 11.43
CA LEU A 102 -10.46 8.89 11.74
C LEU A 102 -9.41 8.59 12.81
N SER A 103 -9.77 7.85 13.87
CA SER A 103 -8.83 7.48 14.93
C SER A 103 -7.71 6.57 14.46
N LYS A 104 -7.96 5.78 13.42
CA LYS A 104 -6.95 4.89 12.83
C LYS A 104 -6.03 5.61 11.85
N THR A 105 -6.44 6.74 11.28
CA THR A 105 -5.60 7.54 10.36
C THR A 105 -4.79 8.62 11.06
N VAL A 106 -5.27 9.15 12.19
CA VAL A 106 -4.58 10.24 12.91
C VAL A 106 -3.96 9.70 14.19
N SER A 107 -2.62 9.65 14.22
CA SER A 107 -1.86 9.32 15.43
C SER A 107 -2.12 10.38 16.51
N GLY A 108 -2.66 9.96 17.67
CA GLY A 108 -2.90 10.84 18.83
C GLY A 108 -4.35 11.25 19.09
N LEU A 109 -5.33 10.75 18.32
CA LEU A 109 -6.74 10.94 18.63
C LEU A 109 -7.22 9.99 19.74
N ASP A 110 -7.49 10.54 20.91
CA ASP A 110 -8.18 9.83 22.00
C ASP A 110 -9.70 9.80 21.74
N VAL A 111 -10.14 8.82 20.95
CA VAL A 111 -11.57 8.59 20.67
C VAL A 111 -12.37 8.08 21.87
N SER A 112 -11.72 7.70 22.98
CA SER A 112 -12.43 7.35 24.21
C SER A 112 -13.22 8.53 24.78
N LYS A 113 -12.82 9.76 24.44
CA LYS A 113 -13.54 11.00 24.79
C LYS A 113 -14.70 11.33 23.87
N SER A 114 -14.85 10.64 22.74
CA SER A 114 -15.97 10.85 21.81
C SER A 114 -17.21 10.00 22.13
N ALA A 115 -17.13 9.11 23.13
CA ALA A 115 -18.31 8.52 23.74
C ALA A 115 -18.97 9.56 24.66
N ALA A 116 -19.72 10.49 24.07
CA ALA A 116 -20.61 11.36 24.82
C ALA A 116 -22.06 10.96 24.51
N ALA A 117 -22.71 10.44 25.56
CA ALA A 117 -24.14 10.30 25.85
C ALA A 117 -25.11 9.95 24.71
#